data_AF-A0A1Y3N8P4-F1
#
_entry.id   AF-A0A1Y3N8P4-F1
#
_cell.length_a   1.000
_cell.length_b   1.000
_cell.length_c   1.000
_cell.angle_alpha   90.00
_cell.angle_beta   90.00
_cell.angle_gamma   90.00
#
_symmetry.space_group_name_H-M   'P 1'
#
loop_
_entity.id
_entity.type
_entity.pdbx_description
1 polymer ?
#
loop_
_entity_poly.entity_id
_entity_poly.type
_entity_poly.pdbx_seq_one_letter_code
_entity_poly.pdbx_strand_id
1 'polypeptide(L)'
;MGLFSNNNKEQTQKREEYINELKRKLNRENVNKNDIFQENYFEWEVKDLKSNNISTSHAFTFSKNQWEIIFNLNQDFVSIYLKSQSNESFYVRFLFSLRNHKNYSCFDAKEYSTLQNFTKQGEMYGIKEFIKTSSLYQKYRYCDSNKPLVENNKLILGIYIQSYQNDTTVNTEEKEDYINKLKDLIEVENEMADNVIDEGYNEFLIENFDNIWSSCSSQFKIGDYYW
;
A
#
# COMPACT_ATOMS: atom_id res chain seq x y z
N MET A 1 -22.38 35.99 -17.23
CA MET A 1 -21.29 35.01 -17.49
C MET A 1 -20.47 34.63 -16.24
N GLY A 2 -20.85 34.97 -15.00
CA GLY A 2 -20.03 34.72 -13.80
C GLY A 2 -20.36 33.47 -12.94
N LEU A 3 -21.42 32.71 -13.23
CA LEU A 3 -21.89 31.65 -12.32
C LEU A 3 -21.20 30.28 -12.52
N PHE A 4 -20.56 30.03 -13.65
CA PHE A 4 -19.89 28.73 -13.90
C PHE A 4 -18.53 28.59 -13.18
N SER A 5 -17.88 29.69 -12.82
CA SER A 5 -16.54 29.67 -12.20
C SER A 5 -16.57 29.19 -10.74
N ASN A 6 -17.62 29.56 -9.98
CA ASN A 6 -17.66 29.29 -8.54
C ASN A 6 -17.94 27.82 -8.20
N ASN A 7 -18.79 27.13 -8.97
CA ASN A 7 -19.13 25.73 -8.71
C ASN A 7 -17.92 24.79 -8.85
N ASN A 8 -17.04 25.04 -9.82
CA ASN A 8 -15.85 24.22 -10.03
C ASN A 8 -14.86 24.36 -8.87
N LYS A 9 -14.69 25.59 -8.35
CA LYS A 9 -13.80 25.85 -7.20
C LYS A 9 -14.29 25.11 -5.94
N GLU A 10 -15.59 25.15 -5.67
CA GLU A 10 -16.18 24.45 -4.52
C GLU A 10 -16.03 22.93 -4.63
N GLN A 11 -16.24 22.35 -5.82
CA GLN A 11 -16.05 20.91 -6.02
C GLN A 11 -14.60 20.47 -5.87
N THR A 12 -13.65 21.26 -6.39
CA THR A 12 -12.21 20.99 -6.21
C THR A 12 -11.84 20.99 -4.72
N GLN A 13 -12.31 21.98 -3.96
CA GLN A 13 -12.05 22.05 -2.52
C GLN A 13 -12.61 20.82 -1.78
N LYS A 14 -13.87 20.43 -2.04
CA LYS A 14 -14.47 19.24 -1.41
C LYS A 14 -13.73 17.95 -1.77
N ARG A 15 -13.23 17.86 -3.01
CA ARG A 15 -12.39 16.73 -3.45
C ARG A 15 -11.08 16.68 -2.68
N GLU A 16 -10.41 17.81 -2.49
CA GLU A 16 -9.16 17.90 -1.73
C GLU A 16 -9.37 17.55 -0.26
N GLU A 17 -10.42 18.07 0.37
CA GLU A 17 -10.81 17.74 1.76
C GLU A 17 -11.03 16.23 1.93
N TYR A 18 -11.77 15.62 1.01
CA TYR A 18 -12.02 14.18 0.98
C TYR A 18 -10.72 13.38 0.84
N ILE A 19 -9.86 13.73 -0.12
CA ILE A 19 -8.56 13.04 -0.30
C ILE A 19 -7.72 13.17 0.97
N ASN A 20 -7.66 14.35 1.59
CA ASN A 20 -6.94 14.58 2.85
C ASN A 20 -7.47 13.73 4.00
N GLU A 21 -8.79 13.48 4.04
CA GLU A 21 -9.36 12.56 5.02
C GLU A 21 -8.89 11.12 4.79
N LEU A 22 -8.81 10.67 3.53
CA LEU A 22 -8.23 9.37 3.18
C LEU A 22 -6.76 9.29 3.60
N LYS A 23 -5.95 10.31 3.31
CA LYS A 23 -4.54 10.38 3.74
C LYS A 23 -4.41 10.22 5.25
N ARG A 24 -5.24 10.95 6.00
CA ARG A 24 -5.27 10.89 7.47
C ARG A 24 -5.67 9.52 8.01
N LYS A 25 -6.58 8.81 7.32
CA LYS A 25 -7.00 7.45 7.71
C LYS A 25 -5.85 6.46 7.50
N LEU A 26 -5.16 6.53 6.36
CA LEU A 26 -4.02 5.66 6.06
C LEU A 26 -2.83 5.91 6.98
N ASN A 27 -2.56 7.16 7.38
CA ASN A 27 -1.39 7.53 8.18
C ASN A 27 -1.62 7.46 9.71
N ARG A 28 -2.56 6.63 10.19
CA ARG A 28 -2.82 6.51 11.65
C ARG A 28 -1.76 5.72 12.41
N GLU A 29 -1.08 4.83 11.73
CA GLU A 29 0.02 4.07 12.31
C GLU A 29 1.32 4.87 12.20
N ASN A 30 2.27 4.64 13.12
CA ASN A 30 3.56 5.34 13.24
C ASN A 30 4.51 5.05 12.07
N VAL A 31 4.04 5.21 10.83
CA VAL A 31 4.86 5.10 9.64
C VAL A 31 5.64 6.39 9.50
N ASN A 32 6.96 6.23 9.37
CA ASN A 32 7.84 7.33 9.10
C ASN A 32 7.51 7.91 7.71
N LYS A 33 7.14 9.19 7.68
CA LYS A 33 6.77 9.85 6.41
C LYS A 33 7.94 9.88 5.41
N ASN A 34 9.17 9.76 5.90
CA ASN A 34 10.37 9.74 5.08
C ASN A 34 10.46 8.47 4.22
N ASP A 35 9.77 7.39 4.59
CA ASP A 35 9.81 6.11 3.89
C ASP A 35 8.83 6.08 2.69
N ILE A 36 7.91 7.05 2.60
CA ILE A 36 6.93 7.15 1.52
C ILE A 36 7.62 7.70 0.27
N PHE A 37 7.86 6.82 -0.71
CA PHE A 37 8.45 7.19 -1.99
C PHE A 37 7.48 7.98 -2.88
N GLN A 38 6.25 7.48 -3.01
CA GLN A 38 5.22 8.11 -3.83
C GLN A 38 3.83 7.84 -3.24
N GLU A 39 2.89 8.77 -3.48
CA GLU A 39 1.49 8.57 -3.19
C GLU A 39 0.61 9.04 -4.33
N ASN A 40 -0.55 8.41 -4.51
CA ASN A 40 -1.51 8.83 -5.52
C ASN A 40 -2.95 8.47 -5.13
N TYR A 41 -3.91 9.15 -5.76
CA TYR A 41 -5.33 8.88 -5.65
C TYR A 41 -5.94 8.60 -7.02
N PHE A 42 -6.62 7.46 -7.15
CA PHE A 42 -7.31 7.07 -8.37
C PHE A 42 -8.80 6.84 -8.10
N GLU A 43 -9.63 7.21 -9.08
CA GLU A 43 -11.08 7.02 -9.04
C GLU A 43 -11.56 6.26 -10.26
N TRP A 44 -12.53 5.38 -10.03
CA TRP A 44 -13.22 4.63 -11.07
C TRP A 44 -14.74 4.72 -10.87
N GLU A 45 -15.44 5.26 -11.87
CA GLU A 45 -16.91 5.24 -11.89
C GLU A 45 -17.42 3.85 -12.27
N VAL A 46 -18.05 3.18 -11.31
CA VAL A 46 -18.73 1.90 -11.52
C VAL A 46 -20.17 2.19 -11.91
N LYS A 47 -20.56 1.75 -13.11
CA LYS A 47 -21.91 1.89 -13.68
C LYS A 47 -22.61 0.54 -13.71
N ASP A 48 -23.93 0.58 -13.84
CA ASP A 48 -24.75 -0.60 -14.14
C ASP A 48 -24.56 -1.74 -13.12
N LEU A 49 -24.63 -1.39 -11.82
CA LEU A 49 -24.47 -2.31 -10.70
C LEU A 49 -25.60 -3.35 -10.69
N LYS A 50 -25.34 -4.52 -11.28
CA LYS A 50 -26.19 -5.71 -11.22
C LYS A 50 -25.64 -6.68 -10.18
N SER A 51 -26.50 -7.41 -9.49
CA SER A 51 -26.10 -8.45 -8.53
C SER A 51 -25.21 -9.50 -9.19
N ASN A 52 -24.22 -9.99 -8.45
CA ASN A 52 -23.24 -11.00 -8.87
C ASN A 52 -22.36 -10.55 -10.05
N ASN A 53 -22.06 -9.25 -10.10
CA ASN A 53 -21.21 -8.68 -11.13
C ASN A 53 -19.77 -8.54 -10.61
N ILE A 54 -18.82 -9.09 -11.38
CA ILE A 54 -17.39 -8.81 -11.23
C ILE A 54 -17.03 -7.83 -12.33
N SER A 55 -16.46 -6.70 -11.94
CA SER A 55 -15.99 -5.67 -12.87
C SER A 55 -14.54 -5.34 -12.55
N THR A 56 -13.79 -5.00 -13.59
CA THR A 56 -12.39 -4.56 -13.47
C THR A 56 -12.28 -3.15 -14.01
N SER A 57 -11.52 -2.29 -13.32
CA SER A 57 -11.20 -0.95 -13.79
C SER A 57 -10.37 -0.99 -15.08
N HIS A 58 -10.23 0.15 -15.73
CA HIS A 58 -9.10 0.32 -16.66
C HIS A 58 -7.79 0.24 -15.86
N ALA A 59 -6.74 -0.27 -16.49
CA ALA A 59 -5.42 -0.26 -15.90
C ALA A 59 -4.93 1.18 -15.69
N PHE A 60 -4.26 1.44 -14.57
CA PHE A 60 -3.64 2.73 -14.27
C PHE A 60 -2.19 2.54 -13.83
N THR A 61 -1.35 3.55 -14.07
CA THR A 61 0.07 3.50 -13.74
C THR A 61 0.35 4.22 -12.43
N PHE A 62 1.07 3.58 -11.53
CA PHE A 62 1.56 4.16 -10.27
C PHE A 62 2.90 3.54 -9.90
N SER A 63 3.90 4.37 -9.57
CA SER A 63 5.27 3.94 -9.27
C SER A 63 5.88 3.04 -10.36
N LYS A 64 5.68 3.41 -11.64
CA LYS A 64 6.07 2.65 -12.85
C LYS A 64 5.38 1.29 -13.05
N ASN A 65 4.53 0.88 -12.12
CA ASN A 65 3.77 -0.36 -12.17
C ASN A 65 2.35 -0.14 -12.72
N GLN A 66 1.80 -1.16 -13.37
CA GLN A 66 0.41 -1.17 -13.85
C GLN A 66 -0.50 -1.89 -12.84
N TRP A 67 -1.67 -1.30 -12.63
CA TRP A 67 -2.60 -1.66 -11.57
C TRP A 67 -4.02 -1.72 -12.08
N GLU A 68 -4.82 -2.64 -11.53
CA GLU A 68 -6.25 -2.75 -11.77
C GLU A 68 -6.99 -2.85 -10.44
N ILE A 69 -8.19 -2.28 -10.38
CA ILE A 69 -9.12 -2.51 -9.26
C ILE A 69 -10.18 -3.51 -9.71
N ILE A 70 -10.36 -4.57 -8.92
CA ILE A 70 -11.41 -5.56 -9.12
C ILE A 70 -12.51 -5.27 -8.10
N PHE A 71 -13.71 -5.03 -8.60
CA PHE A 71 -14.93 -4.81 -7.83
C PHE A 71 -15.85 -6.02 -7.99
N ASN A 72 -16.19 -6.69 -6.89
CA ASN A 72 -17.12 -7.83 -6.90
C ASN A 72 -18.35 -7.51 -6.05
N LEU A 73 -19.51 -7.41 -6.69
CA LEU A 73 -20.80 -7.20 -6.03
C LEU A 73 -21.52 -8.52 -5.84
N ASN A 74 -21.37 -9.15 -4.66
CA ASN A 74 -22.14 -10.34 -4.30
C ASN A 74 -23.49 -9.97 -3.66
N GLN A 75 -24.33 -10.97 -3.41
CA GLN A 75 -25.63 -10.77 -2.76
C GLN A 75 -25.50 -10.13 -1.36
N ASP A 76 -24.53 -10.58 -0.57
CA ASP A 76 -24.38 -10.14 0.82
C ASP A 76 -23.42 -8.97 0.98
N PHE A 77 -22.29 -9.01 0.28
CA PHE A 77 -21.18 -8.07 0.45
C PHE A 77 -20.56 -7.63 -0.87
N VAL A 78 -19.97 -6.44 -0.82
CA VAL A 78 -19.01 -5.95 -1.80
C VAL A 78 -17.61 -6.39 -1.41
N SER A 79 -16.87 -6.97 -2.36
CA SER A 79 -15.44 -7.20 -2.25
C SER A 79 -14.67 -6.28 -3.19
N ILE A 80 -13.49 -5.83 -2.77
CA ILE A 80 -12.66 -4.92 -3.55
C ILE A 80 -11.21 -5.39 -3.47
N TYR A 81 -10.53 -5.52 -4.61
CA TYR A 81 -9.14 -5.95 -4.69
C TYR A 81 -8.32 -5.01 -5.57
N LEU A 82 -7.06 -4.83 -5.21
CA LEU A 82 -6.03 -4.20 -6.03
C LEU A 82 -5.18 -5.33 -6.60
N LYS A 83 -5.04 -5.36 -7.93
CA LYS A 83 -4.24 -6.34 -8.65
C LYS A 83 -3.05 -5.66 -9.30
N SER A 84 -1.87 -6.24 -9.12
CA SER A 84 -0.65 -5.81 -9.82
C SER A 84 -0.49 -6.55 -11.14
N GLN A 85 -0.02 -5.84 -12.15
CA GLN A 85 0.44 -6.41 -13.41
C GLN A 85 1.98 -6.40 -13.54
N SER A 86 2.70 -5.99 -12.50
CA SER A 86 4.16 -5.90 -12.53
C SER A 86 4.87 -7.17 -12.07
N ASN A 87 6.08 -7.37 -12.58
CA ASN A 87 7.02 -8.42 -12.17
C ASN A 87 8.03 -7.95 -11.11
N GLU A 88 8.05 -6.65 -10.80
CA GLU A 88 8.95 -6.09 -9.79
C GLU A 88 8.33 -6.21 -8.40
N SER A 89 9.18 -6.42 -7.39
CA SER A 89 8.75 -6.40 -5.99
C SER A 89 8.58 -4.97 -5.52
N PHE A 90 7.43 -4.65 -4.93
CA PHE A 90 7.19 -3.34 -4.35
C PHE A 90 6.31 -3.44 -3.10
N TYR A 91 6.57 -2.52 -2.18
CA TYR A 91 5.81 -2.37 -0.96
C TYR A 91 4.80 -1.25 -1.12
N VAL A 92 3.52 -1.56 -0.90
CA VAL A 92 2.46 -0.56 -0.91
C VAL A 92 1.56 -0.66 0.31
N ARG A 93 1.05 0.49 0.72
CA ARG A 93 -0.05 0.61 1.66
C ARG A 93 -1.18 1.33 0.95
N PHE A 94 -2.40 0.86 1.13
CA PHE A 94 -3.55 1.45 0.45
C PHE A 94 -4.83 1.28 1.25
N LEU A 95 -5.80 2.13 0.91
CA LEU A 95 -7.19 1.99 1.33
C LEU A 95 -8.11 2.10 0.12
N PHE A 96 -9.26 1.44 0.22
CA PHE A 96 -10.34 1.63 -0.74
C PHE A 96 -11.39 2.57 -0.16
N SER A 97 -12.05 3.31 -1.04
CA SER A 97 -13.21 4.11 -0.70
C SER A 97 -14.35 3.89 -1.69
N LEU A 98 -15.57 3.89 -1.18
CA LEU A 98 -16.79 3.96 -1.98
C LEU A 98 -17.46 5.28 -1.68
N ARG A 99 -17.71 6.10 -2.71
CA ARG A 99 -18.41 7.38 -2.53
C ARG A 99 -19.56 7.55 -3.51
N ASN A 100 -20.50 8.41 -3.13
CA ASN A 100 -21.54 8.88 -4.04
C ASN A 100 -20.89 9.66 -5.19
N HIS A 101 -21.34 9.40 -6.43
CA HIS A 101 -20.76 10.01 -7.63
C HIS A 101 -20.88 11.53 -7.71
N LYS A 102 -21.84 12.14 -6.99
CA LYS A 102 -22.08 13.59 -6.95
C LYS A 102 -21.65 14.25 -5.63
N ASN A 103 -21.29 13.48 -4.61
CA ASN A 103 -21.00 14.05 -3.28
C ASN A 103 -19.78 13.41 -2.61
N TYR A 104 -18.71 14.19 -2.47
CA TYR A 104 -17.47 13.80 -1.79
C TYR A 104 -17.62 13.65 -0.26
N SER A 105 -18.63 14.26 0.38
CA SER A 105 -18.90 14.04 1.81
C SER A 105 -19.69 12.76 2.10
N CYS A 106 -20.12 12.03 1.06
CA CYS A 106 -20.84 10.76 1.19
C CYS A 106 -19.93 9.61 0.80
N PHE A 107 -19.16 9.09 1.76
CA PHE A 107 -18.25 7.97 1.47
C PHE A 107 -18.03 7.04 2.67
N ASP A 108 -17.70 5.80 2.34
CA ASP A 108 -17.14 4.82 3.27
C ASP A 108 -15.72 4.45 2.80
N ALA A 109 -14.81 4.24 3.74
CA ALA A 109 -13.41 3.95 3.43
C ALA A 109 -12.85 2.95 4.42
N LYS A 110 -12.16 1.94 3.89
CA LYS A 110 -11.48 0.91 4.69
C LYS A 110 -10.06 0.72 4.20
N GLU A 111 -9.16 0.77 5.17
CA GLU A 111 -7.75 0.46 4.98
C GLU A 111 -7.53 -1.04 4.85
N TYR A 112 -6.57 -1.42 3.99
CA TYR A 112 -6.01 -2.76 4.03
C TYR A 112 -4.91 -2.78 5.09
N SER A 113 -5.10 -3.60 6.13
CA SER A 113 -4.49 -3.43 7.44
C SER A 113 -2.96 -3.54 7.52
N THR A 114 -2.27 -3.98 6.47
CA THR A 114 -0.82 -4.21 6.52
C THR A 114 -0.14 -3.70 5.26
N LEU A 115 1.16 -3.38 5.39
CA LEU A 115 2.04 -3.14 4.24
C LEU A 115 2.08 -4.40 3.38
N GLN A 116 1.77 -4.26 2.09
CA GLN A 116 1.75 -5.38 1.14
C GLN A 116 2.99 -5.39 0.29
N ASN A 117 3.65 -6.54 0.23
CA ASN A 117 4.64 -6.82 -0.79
C ASN A 117 3.96 -7.53 -1.97
N PHE A 118 3.95 -6.90 -3.13
CA PHE A 118 3.57 -7.57 -4.36
C PHE A 118 4.86 -8.02 -5.03
N THR A 119 5.07 -9.32 -5.16
CA THR A 119 6.29 -9.94 -5.68
C THR A 119 6.14 -10.52 -7.07
N LYS A 120 4.89 -10.74 -7.52
CA LYS A 120 4.60 -11.44 -8.76
C LYS A 120 3.46 -10.78 -9.52
N GLN A 121 3.53 -10.89 -10.84
CA GLN A 121 2.44 -10.48 -11.71
C GLN A 121 1.17 -11.27 -11.39
N GLY A 122 0.05 -10.54 -11.28
CA GLY A 122 -1.26 -11.12 -10.99
C GLY A 122 -1.55 -11.29 -9.51
N GLU A 123 -0.62 -10.97 -8.60
CA GLU A 123 -0.92 -10.89 -7.18
C GLU A 123 -1.99 -9.82 -6.92
N MET A 124 -2.90 -10.15 -6.00
CA MET A 124 -4.01 -9.28 -5.64
C MET A 124 -4.23 -9.28 -4.13
N TYR A 125 -4.49 -8.10 -3.59
CA TYR A 125 -4.80 -7.89 -2.19
C TYR A 125 -6.06 -7.05 -2.07
N GLY A 126 -6.93 -7.39 -1.12
CA GLY A 126 -8.24 -6.78 -1.07
C GLY A 126 -9.11 -7.17 0.10
N ILE A 127 -10.20 -6.42 0.28
CA ILE A 127 -11.14 -6.57 1.38
C ILE A 127 -12.34 -7.38 0.87
N LYS A 128 -12.45 -8.63 1.32
CA LYS A 128 -13.55 -9.56 0.92
C LYS A 128 -14.93 -9.02 1.33
N GLU A 129 -15.03 -8.42 2.50
CA GLU A 129 -16.30 -7.91 3.05
C GLU A 129 -16.17 -6.40 3.30
N PHE A 130 -16.02 -5.63 2.22
CA PHE A 130 -15.86 -4.18 2.32
C PHE A 130 -17.12 -3.53 2.89
N ILE A 131 -18.30 -3.80 2.34
CA ILE A 131 -19.56 -3.28 2.87
C ILE A 131 -20.68 -4.27 2.54
N LYS A 132 -21.72 -4.33 3.39
CA LYS A 132 -22.94 -5.07 3.06
C LYS A 132 -23.57 -4.47 1.81
N THR A 133 -23.98 -5.31 0.85
CA THR A 133 -24.60 -4.88 -0.41
C THR A 133 -25.86 -4.05 -0.15
N SER A 134 -26.67 -4.44 0.85
CA SER A 134 -27.86 -3.67 1.25
C SER A 134 -27.54 -2.25 1.72
N SER A 135 -26.37 -2.02 2.31
CA SER A 135 -25.98 -0.71 2.85
C SER A 135 -25.59 0.30 1.76
N LEU A 136 -25.25 -0.16 0.54
CA LEU A 136 -24.95 0.72 -0.59
C LEU A 136 -26.11 1.66 -0.96
N TYR A 137 -27.34 1.18 -0.78
CA TYR A 137 -28.58 1.87 -1.15
C TYR A 137 -29.27 2.54 0.05
N GLN A 138 -28.78 2.29 1.26
CA GLN A 138 -29.28 2.95 2.46
C GLN A 138 -28.69 4.34 2.59
N LYS A 139 -29.43 5.25 3.22
CA LYS A 139 -28.94 6.59 3.50
C LYS A 139 -27.74 6.51 4.45
N TYR A 140 -26.64 7.14 4.05
CA TYR A 140 -25.41 7.07 4.81
C TYR A 140 -25.44 8.10 5.95
N ARG A 141 -25.41 7.61 7.19
CA ARG A 141 -25.61 8.45 8.39
C ARG A 141 -24.55 9.54 8.58
N TYR A 142 -23.34 9.31 8.09
CA TYR A 142 -22.23 10.27 8.21
C TYR A 142 -22.18 11.28 7.06
N CYS A 143 -23.13 11.23 6.12
CA CYS A 143 -23.22 12.20 5.05
C CYS A 143 -24.19 13.32 5.42
N ASP A 144 -23.75 14.58 5.29
CA ASP A 144 -24.57 15.78 5.54
C ASP A 144 -25.87 15.80 4.73
N SER A 145 -25.87 15.15 3.56
CA SER A 145 -27.00 15.13 2.64
C SER A 145 -27.93 13.93 2.82
N ASN A 146 -27.63 13.02 3.75
CA ASN A 146 -28.41 11.80 4.01
C ASN A 146 -28.66 10.99 2.71
N LYS A 147 -27.68 10.97 1.81
CA LYS A 147 -27.72 10.29 0.51
C LYS A 147 -27.15 8.87 0.63
N PRO A 148 -27.57 7.94 -0.24
CA PRO A 148 -26.91 6.65 -0.38
C PRO A 148 -25.57 6.78 -1.11
N LEU A 149 -24.73 5.74 -1.02
CA LEU A 149 -23.50 5.63 -1.79
C LEU A 149 -23.81 5.40 -3.27
N VAL A 150 -24.83 4.58 -3.57
CA VAL A 150 -25.30 4.33 -4.93
C VAL A 150 -26.47 5.25 -5.26
N GLU A 151 -26.31 6.07 -6.30
CA GLU A 151 -27.36 6.94 -6.81
C GLU A 151 -27.34 6.87 -8.35
N ASN A 152 -28.51 6.73 -8.99
CA ASN A 152 -28.63 6.56 -10.45
C ASN A 152 -27.83 5.36 -10.99
N ASN A 153 -27.77 4.26 -10.22
CA ASN A 153 -27.00 3.05 -10.56
C ASN A 153 -25.50 3.30 -10.77
N LYS A 154 -24.96 4.31 -10.08
CA LYS A 154 -23.55 4.70 -10.13
C LYS A 154 -22.98 4.87 -8.74
N LEU A 155 -21.72 4.48 -8.58
CA LEU A 155 -20.85 4.81 -7.45
C LEU A 155 -19.45 5.12 -7.96
N ILE A 156 -18.65 5.80 -7.15
CA ILE A 156 -17.22 5.96 -7.42
C ILE A 156 -16.44 5.10 -6.45
N LEU A 157 -15.62 4.23 -7.02
CA LEU A 157 -14.62 3.46 -6.30
C LEU A 157 -13.30 4.22 -6.33
N GLY A 158 -12.79 4.58 -5.16
CA GLY A 158 -11.51 5.22 -5.00
C GLY A 158 -10.47 4.28 -4.42
N ILE A 159 -9.21 4.51 -4.77
CA ILE A 159 -8.05 3.97 -4.07
C ILE A 159 -7.08 5.10 -3.78
N TYR A 160 -6.67 5.21 -2.51
CA TYR A 160 -5.51 5.99 -2.13
C TYR A 160 -4.38 5.03 -1.80
N ILE A 161 -3.24 5.20 -2.47
CA ILE A 161 -2.12 4.27 -2.45
C ILE A 161 -0.82 5.03 -2.18
N GLN A 162 0.02 4.44 -1.34
CA GLN A 162 1.38 4.87 -1.03
C GLN A 162 2.32 3.73 -1.40
N SER A 163 3.39 4.05 -2.14
CA SER A 163 4.53 3.15 -2.33
C SER A 163 5.66 3.59 -1.41
N TYR A 164 6.42 2.58 -0.96
CA TYR A 164 7.55 2.76 -0.08
C TYR A 164 8.82 2.48 -0.85
N GLN A 165 9.87 3.25 -0.58
CA GLN A 165 11.15 2.98 -1.17
C GLN A 165 11.63 1.64 -0.59
N ASN A 166 11.91 0.68 -1.48
CA ASN A 166 12.58 -0.53 -1.04
C ASN A 166 14.01 -0.11 -0.72
N ASP A 167 14.33 0.12 0.55
CA ASP A 167 15.63 0.64 1.02
C ASP A 167 16.83 -0.26 0.69
N THR A 168 16.65 -1.28 -0.13
CA THR A 168 17.76 -2.02 -0.75
C THR A 168 18.84 -1.15 -1.39
N THR A 169 18.58 0.12 -1.74
CA THR A 169 19.62 1.06 -2.21
C THR A 169 20.05 2.13 -1.20
N VAL A 170 19.17 2.56 -0.28
CA VAL A 170 19.51 3.57 0.74
C VAL A 170 20.27 2.92 1.91
N ASN A 171 19.95 1.66 2.21
CA ASN A 171 20.72 0.89 3.18
C ASN A 171 22.12 0.55 2.69
N THR A 172 22.48 0.70 1.42
CA THR A 172 23.84 0.30 1.00
C THR A 172 24.90 1.17 1.68
N GLU A 173 24.72 2.49 1.74
CA GLU A 173 25.68 3.40 2.40
C GLU A 173 25.66 3.24 3.92
N GLU A 174 24.50 3.20 4.57
CA GLU A 174 24.42 3.01 6.03
C GLU A 174 24.89 1.61 6.47
N LYS A 175 24.62 0.59 5.65
CA LYS A 175 25.12 -0.76 5.85
C LYS A 175 26.62 -0.82 5.60
N GLU A 176 27.15 -0.16 4.58
CA GLU A 176 28.59 -0.04 4.37
C GLU A 176 29.25 0.66 5.56
N ASP A 177 28.69 1.77 6.04
CA ASP A 177 29.16 2.46 7.25
C ASP A 177 29.11 1.57 8.49
N TYR A 178 28.04 0.79 8.67
CA TYR A 178 27.91 -0.17 9.77
C TYR A 178 28.92 -1.31 9.66
N ILE A 179 29.07 -1.90 8.46
CA ILE A 179 30.07 -2.95 8.19
C ILE A 179 31.48 -2.40 8.44
N ASN A 180 31.79 -1.18 8.00
CA ASN A 180 33.08 -0.54 8.25
C ASN A 180 33.33 -0.34 9.75
N LYS A 181 32.33 0.10 10.52
CA LYS A 181 32.44 0.17 11.99
C LYS A 181 32.70 -1.20 12.63
N LEU A 182 32.10 -2.27 12.09
CA LEU A 182 32.38 -3.63 12.57
C LEU A 182 33.80 -4.09 12.23
N LYS A 183 34.32 -3.74 11.05
CA LYS A 183 35.72 -3.99 10.67
C LYS A 183 36.69 -3.29 11.61
N ASP A 184 36.44 -2.01 11.91
CA ASP A 184 37.27 -1.22 12.84
C ASP A 184 37.36 -1.89 14.23
N LEU A 185 36.33 -2.61 14.68
CA LEU A 185 36.36 -3.34 15.96
C LEU A 185 37.23 -4.59 15.94
N ILE A 186 37.44 -5.20 14.77
CA ILE A 186 38.25 -6.41 14.60
C ILE A 186 39.74 -6.04 14.41
N GLU A 187 40.03 -4.89 13.81
CA GLU A 187 41.40 -4.47 13.46
C GLU A 187 42.26 -4.06 14.68
N VAL A 188 41.66 -3.73 15.83
CA VAL A 188 42.38 -3.11 16.95
C VAL A 188 43.23 -4.09 17.79
N GLU A 189 43.06 -5.41 17.65
CA GLU A 189 43.68 -6.38 18.57
C GLU A 189 44.88 -7.17 18.02
N ASN A 190 45.26 -7.03 16.74
CA ASN A 190 46.29 -7.90 16.14
C ASN A 190 47.54 -7.15 15.63
N GLU A 191 48.51 -6.90 16.53
CA GLU A 191 49.91 -6.59 16.13
C GLU A 191 50.63 -7.78 15.45
N MET A 192 49.97 -8.94 15.36
CA MET A 192 50.43 -10.14 14.63
C MET A 192 49.38 -10.65 13.63
N ALA A 193 48.69 -9.76 12.92
CA ALA A 193 47.63 -10.15 11.98
C ALA A 193 48.19 -10.99 10.83
N ASP A 194 47.82 -12.27 10.80
CA ASP A 194 47.88 -13.09 9.58
C ASP A 194 47.13 -12.39 8.45
N ASN A 195 47.57 -12.55 7.21
CA ASN A 195 46.94 -11.92 6.04
C ASN A 195 45.48 -12.38 5.92
N VAL A 196 44.53 -11.44 5.98
CA VAL A 196 43.11 -11.70 5.70
C VAL A 196 42.96 -12.22 4.27
N ILE A 197 42.42 -13.44 4.11
CA ILE A 197 42.29 -14.12 2.81
C ILE A 197 40.95 -13.76 2.13
N ASP A 198 39.88 -13.62 2.92
CA ASP A 198 38.60 -13.07 2.46
C ASP A 198 37.78 -12.57 3.66
N GLU A 199 36.81 -11.69 3.40
CA GLU A 199 35.89 -11.11 4.39
C GLU A 199 34.45 -11.14 3.87
N GLY A 200 33.49 -11.26 4.77
CA GLY A 200 32.09 -11.27 4.40
C GLY A 200 31.18 -10.91 5.57
N TYR A 201 29.96 -10.52 5.23
CA TYR A 201 28.96 -10.06 6.19
C TYR A 201 27.63 -10.78 5.96
N ASN A 202 27.09 -11.36 7.03
CA ASN A 202 25.78 -12.02 7.02
C ASN A 202 24.94 -11.56 8.21
N GLU A 203 23.68 -11.25 7.96
CA GLU A 203 22.67 -10.93 8.97
C GLU A 203 21.58 -11.98 8.92
N PHE A 204 21.10 -12.39 10.08
CA PHE A 204 19.95 -13.27 10.18
C PHE A 204 18.99 -12.72 11.23
N LEU A 205 17.69 -12.78 10.91
CA LEU A 205 16.64 -12.31 11.79
C LEU A 205 16.41 -13.35 12.91
N ILE A 206 16.52 -12.92 14.16
CA ILE A 206 16.12 -13.71 15.33
C ILE A 206 14.70 -13.32 15.71
N GLU A 207 13.72 -14.14 15.31
CA GLU A 207 12.31 -13.88 15.60
C GLU A 207 11.92 -14.17 17.06
N ASN A 208 12.62 -15.09 17.72
CA ASN A 208 12.34 -15.49 19.10
C ASN A 208 13.61 -15.82 19.90
N PHE A 209 13.93 -14.99 20.88
CA PHE A 209 15.10 -15.16 21.75
C PHE A 209 14.97 -16.32 22.74
N ASP A 210 13.76 -16.81 23.01
CA ASP A 210 13.55 -17.95 23.92
C ASP A 210 14.01 -19.28 23.28
N ASN A 211 14.24 -19.29 21.96
CA ASN A 211 14.60 -20.51 21.23
C ASN A 211 15.77 -20.32 20.24
N ILE A 212 16.77 -19.52 20.62
CA ILE A 212 17.93 -19.19 19.76
C ILE A 212 18.69 -20.44 19.30
N TRP A 213 18.78 -21.47 20.15
CA TRP A 213 19.50 -22.71 19.83
C TRP A 213 18.90 -23.48 18.65
N SER A 214 17.65 -23.17 18.25
CA SER A 214 17.00 -23.77 17.09
C SER A 214 17.10 -22.91 15.82
N SER A 215 17.56 -21.67 15.94
CA SER A 215 17.67 -20.73 14.83
C SER A 215 19.11 -20.71 14.32
N CYS A 216 19.35 -21.37 13.18
CA CYS A 216 20.60 -21.23 12.44
C CYS A 216 20.42 -20.22 11.31
N SER A 217 21.47 -19.45 11.01
CA SER A 217 21.51 -18.67 9.79
C SER A 217 21.42 -19.60 8.57
N SER A 218 20.90 -19.09 7.45
CA SER A 218 21.09 -19.77 6.18
C SER A 218 22.58 -19.90 5.86
N GLN A 219 22.97 -21.03 5.27
CA GLN A 219 24.35 -21.26 4.82
C GLN A 219 24.80 -20.13 3.89
N PHE A 220 26.02 -19.64 4.08
CA PHE A 220 26.59 -18.54 3.29
C PHE A 220 28.05 -18.79 2.94
N LYS A 221 28.57 -18.07 1.95
CA LYS A 221 29.93 -18.28 1.42
C LYS A 221 30.82 -17.08 1.74
N ILE A 222 32.00 -17.34 2.31
CA ILE A 222 33.10 -16.38 2.47
C ILE A 222 34.37 -17.08 1.97
N GLY A 223 35.08 -16.48 1.02
CA GLY A 223 36.18 -17.10 0.31
C GLY A 223 35.69 -18.28 -0.51
N ASP A 224 36.42 -19.38 -0.42
CA ASP A 224 36.03 -20.67 -1.00
C ASP A 224 35.30 -21.59 0.00
N TYR A 225 34.90 -21.06 1.15
CA TYR A 225 34.31 -21.83 2.25
C TYR A 225 32.83 -21.48 2.45
N TYR A 226 32.06 -22.50 2.85
CA TYR A 226 30.69 -22.32 3.28
C TYR A 226 30.62 -22.36 4.81
N TRP A 227 29.87 -21.43 5.38
CA TRP A 227 29.63 -21.24 6.80
C TRP A 227 28.15 -21.48 7.12
#